data_AF-A0A1W1VKL2-F1
#
_entry.id   AF-A0A1W1VKL2-F1
#
_cell.length_a   1.000
_cell.length_b   1.000
_cell.length_c   1.000
_cell.angle_alpha   90.00
_cell.angle_beta   90.00
_cell.angle_gamma   90.00
#
_symmetry.space_group_name_H-M   'P 1'
#
loop_
_entity.id
_entity.type
_entity.pdbx_description
1 polymer ?
#
loop_
_entity_poly.entity_id
_entity_poly.type
_entity_poly.pdbx_seq_one_letter_code
_entity_poly.pdbx_strand_id
1 'polypeptide(L)'
;MTSRLLLSTPPLPQFGLEVEEATLEGLTGAVGLLVPHDGEPVADVRARPDRWARLTLVSQAVRRGLPVLGWGAGAALLGRVLGAKVRAEPQPGLADEWAELPRDAEVVQRQGEAPLLWQAGQVTAWAGVDLPPEVLAEFLEGRTLPKGARQIDALETVGGEAGLRLLLDDFYARIQHDEVLGPIFAVHVEDWDAHLDRVTAFWVTVLSGAAVWRGNLNHVHARLGIRGVHLERWLTLFQEAAERHLSPEAARLLTWRAGAMGARLGRRGVGNRPHSRRVP
;
A
#
# COMPACT_ATOMS: atom_id res chain seq x y z
N MET A 1 -26.33 -6.72 -19.35
CA MET A 1 -26.00 -7.29 -18.03
C MET A 1 -24.87 -6.44 -17.48
N THR A 2 -25.07 -5.84 -16.32
CA THR A 2 -24.01 -5.06 -15.63
C THR A 2 -22.92 -6.02 -15.17
N SER A 3 -21.69 -5.77 -15.60
CA SER A 3 -20.51 -6.52 -15.17
C SER A 3 -20.29 -6.34 -13.66
N ARG A 4 -20.36 -7.42 -12.87
CA ARG A 4 -20.29 -7.36 -11.40
C ARG A 4 -18.89 -7.72 -10.90
N LEU A 5 -18.21 -6.79 -10.22
CA LEU A 5 -16.95 -7.02 -9.52
C LEU A 5 -17.23 -7.42 -8.06
N LEU A 6 -16.58 -8.48 -7.59
CA LEU A 6 -16.81 -9.03 -6.26
C LEU A 6 -15.69 -8.69 -5.27
N LEU A 7 -16.04 -8.61 -3.99
CA LEU A 7 -15.13 -8.36 -2.89
C LEU A 7 -15.24 -9.45 -1.82
N SER A 8 -14.15 -10.15 -1.52
CA SER A 8 -14.15 -11.24 -0.53
C SER A 8 -14.21 -10.78 0.93
N THR A 9 -14.05 -9.48 1.21
CA THR A 9 -14.18 -8.91 2.56
C THR A 9 -14.58 -7.44 2.46
N PRO A 10 -15.79 -7.05 2.91
CA PRO A 10 -16.20 -5.66 2.95
C PRO A 10 -15.60 -4.90 4.15
N PRO A 11 -15.50 -3.56 4.07
CA PRO A 11 -15.69 -2.71 2.89
C PRO A 11 -14.37 -2.47 2.13
N LEU A 12 -14.44 -2.06 0.85
CA LEU A 12 -13.27 -1.60 0.07
C LEU A 12 -13.43 -0.13 -0.39
N PRO A 13 -13.51 0.84 0.54
CA PRO A 13 -13.81 2.23 0.20
C PRO A 13 -12.64 2.93 -0.52
N GLN A 14 -11.45 2.36 -0.49
CA GLN A 14 -10.19 3.02 -0.86
C GLN A 14 -9.95 3.20 -2.37
N PHE A 15 -10.73 2.55 -3.24
CA PHE A 15 -10.53 2.61 -4.70
C PHE A 15 -11.71 3.20 -5.48
N GLY A 16 -12.77 3.65 -4.81
CA GLY A 16 -13.95 4.23 -5.49
C GLY A 16 -14.64 3.28 -6.48
N LEU A 17 -14.47 1.97 -6.32
CA LEU A 17 -15.06 0.95 -7.18
C LEU A 17 -16.45 0.54 -6.65
N GLU A 18 -17.40 0.36 -7.57
CA GLU A 18 -18.63 -0.36 -7.26
C GLU A 18 -18.33 -1.85 -7.15
N VAL A 19 -18.41 -2.38 -5.93
CA VAL A 19 -18.14 -3.79 -5.61
C VAL A 19 -19.26 -4.37 -4.79
N GLU A 20 -19.55 -5.65 -5.03
CA GLU A 20 -20.52 -6.40 -4.23
C GLU A 20 -19.80 -7.43 -3.37
N GLU A 21 -20.34 -7.71 -2.18
CA GLU A 21 -19.80 -8.78 -1.34
C GLU A 21 -19.87 -10.12 -2.08
N ALA A 22 -18.77 -10.88 -1.99
CA ALA A 22 -18.61 -12.13 -2.70
C ALA A 22 -19.28 -13.28 -1.95
N THR A 23 -20.18 -13.99 -2.64
CA THR A 23 -20.76 -15.26 -2.19
C THR A 23 -20.45 -16.36 -3.20
N LEU A 24 -20.54 -17.63 -2.81
CA LEU A 24 -20.31 -18.77 -3.72
C LEU A 24 -21.25 -18.75 -4.92
N GLU A 25 -22.52 -18.35 -4.71
CA GLU A 25 -23.51 -18.18 -5.78
C GLU A 25 -23.16 -17.00 -6.68
N GLY A 26 -22.74 -15.88 -6.07
CA GLY A 26 -22.38 -14.64 -6.76
C GLY A 26 -21.17 -14.75 -7.68
N LEU A 27 -20.32 -15.79 -7.54
CA LEU A 27 -19.20 -16.04 -8.45
C LEU A 27 -19.65 -16.26 -9.90
N THR A 28 -20.88 -16.73 -10.12
CA THR A 28 -21.40 -16.99 -11.46
C THR A 28 -21.77 -15.67 -12.13
N GLY A 29 -21.15 -15.36 -13.28
CA GLY A 29 -21.39 -14.11 -14.01
C GLY A 29 -20.64 -12.89 -13.47
N ALA A 30 -19.82 -13.06 -12.43
CA ALA A 30 -18.88 -12.05 -11.99
C ALA A 30 -17.77 -11.84 -13.02
N VAL A 31 -17.25 -10.61 -13.11
CA VAL A 31 -16.11 -10.29 -13.99
C VAL A 31 -14.76 -10.37 -13.29
N GLY A 32 -14.76 -10.42 -11.96
CA GLY A 32 -13.56 -10.62 -11.17
C GLY A 32 -13.84 -10.70 -9.68
N LEU A 33 -12.83 -11.12 -8.92
CA LEU A 33 -12.84 -11.16 -7.46
C LEU A 33 -11.64 -10.39 -6.89
N LEU A 34 -11.91 -9.47 -5.98
CA LEU A 34 -10.91 -8.77 -5.18
C LEU A 34 -10.75 -9.45 -3.80
N VAL A 35 -9.51 -9.72 -3.44
CA VAL A 35 -9.11 -10.37 -2.18
C VAL A 35 -8.21 -9.43 -1.38
N PRO A 36 -8.80 -8.55 -0.54
CA PRO A 36 -8.05 -7.53 0.15
C PRO A 36 -7.12 -8.08 1.23
N HIS A 37 -6.11 -7.27 1.58
CA HIS A 37 -5.43 -7.44 2.85
C HIS A 37 -6.37 -7.09 4.00
N ASP A 38 -6.54 -8.02 4.94
CA ASP A 38 -7.45 -7.89 6.08
C ASP A 38 -6.72 -8.02 7.43
N GLY A 39 -5.39 -8.09 7.42
CA GLY A 39 -4.58 -8.26 8.64
C GLY A 39 -4.61 -9.65 9.27
N GLU A 40 -5.45 -10.56 8.77
CA GLU A 40 -5.60 -11.89 9.35
C GLU A 40 -4.53 -12.87 8.85
N PRO A 41 -3.95 -13.71 9.74
CA PRO A 41 -3.00 -14.74 9.33
C PRO A 41 -3.58 -15.74 8.30
N VAL A 42 -2.71 -16.46 7.61
CA VAL A 42 -3.02 -17.34 6.48
C VAL A 42 -2.38 -18.72 6.63
N ALA A 43 -1.28 -18.84 7.39
CA ALA A 43 -0.58 -20.08 7.65
C ALA A 43 -1.48 -21.08 8.40
N ASP A 44 -2.19 -20.59 9.44
CA ASP A 44 -3.16 -21.38 10.20
C ASP A 44 -4.61 -20.96 9.91
N VAL A 45 -5.26 -21.76 9.07
CA VAL A 45 -6.66 -21.59 8.63
C VAL A 45 -7.60 -22.59 9.29
N ARG A 46 -7.10 -23.72 9.81
CA ARG A 46 -7.94 -24.85 10.19
C ARG A 46 -8.78 -24.57 11.43
N ALA A 47 -8.26 -23.75 12.34
CA ALA A 47 -8.95 -23.34 13.56
C ALA A 47 -9.88 -22.12 13.36
N ARG A 48 -10.07 -21.64 12.12
CA ARG A 48 -10.74 -20.35 11.85
C ARG A 48 -11.83 -20.48 10.77
N PRO A 49 -13.10 -20.69 11.18
CA PRO A 49 -14.21 -20.91 10.26
C PRO A 49 -14.37 -19.83 9.19
N ASP A 50 -14.28 -18.55 9.55
CA ASP A 50 -14.42 -17.44 8.58
C ASP A 50 -13.29 -17.45 7.55
N ARG A 51 -12.07 -17.77 7.99
CA ARG A 51 -10.90 -17.87 7.12
C ARG A 51 -11.00 -19.09 6.21
N TRP A 52 -11.54 -20.20 6.71
CA TRP A 52 -11.83 -21.38 5.91
C TRP A 52 -12.91 -21.12 4.85
N ALA A 53 -13.97 -20.40 5.21
CA ALA A 53 -15.01 -19.98 4.27
C ALA A 53 -14.42 -19.11 3.15
N ARG A 54 -13.53 -18.17 3.49
CA ARG A 54 -12.84 -17.35 2.50
C ARG A 54 -11.89 -18.14 1.61
N LEU A 55 -11.09 -19.05 2.18
CA LEU A 55 -10.24 -19.96 1.42
C LEU A 55 -11.09 -20.77 0.41
N THR A 56 -12.27 -21.23 0.84
CA THR A 56 -13.21 -21.98 0.00
C THR A 56 -13.73 -21.11 -1.15
N LEU A 57 -14.19 -19.89 -0.86
CA LEU A 57 -14.67 -18.93 -1.84
C LEU A 57 -13.59 -18.62 -2.89
N VAL A 58 -12.39 -18.27 -2.45
CA VAL A 58 -11.26 -17.94 -3.34
C VAL A 58 -10.84 -19.17 -4.15
N SER A 59 -10.79 -20.36 -3.54
CA SER A 59 -10.52 -21.61 -4.25
C SER A 59 -11.55 -21.90 -5.36
N GLN A 60 -12.83 -21.60 -5.14
CA GLN A 60 -13.87 -21.77 -6.15
C GLN A 60 -13.73 -20.75 -7.29
N ALA A 61 -13.42 -19.49 -6.96
CA ALA A 61 -13.16 -18.46 -7.97
C ALA A 61 -11.98 -18.85 -8.89
N VAL A 62 -10.85 -19.24 -8.30
CA VAL A 62 -9.65 -19.67 -9.03
C VAL A 62 -9.93 -20.89 -9.90
N ARG A 63 -10.63 -21.91 -9.37
CA ARG A 63 -10.98 -23.12 -10.16
C ARG A 63 -11.89 -22.84 -11.35
N ARG A 64 -12.74 -21.81 -11.26
CA ARG A 64 -13.61 -21.38 -12.35
C ARG A 64 -12.89 -20.55 -13.42
N GLY A 65 -11.63 -20.20 -13.20
CA GLY A 65 -10.89 -19.28 -14.07
C GLY A 65 -11.42 -17.85 -13.99
N LEU A 66 -12.08 -17.47 -12.88
CA LEU A 66 -12.46 -16.07 -12.65
C LEU A 66 -11.18 -15.25 -12.46
N PRO A 67 -11.04 -14.05 -13.06
CA PRO A 67 -9.97 -13.13 -12.71
C PRO A 67 -9.98 -12.84 -11.20
N VAL A 68 -8.84 -13.07 -10.52
CA VAL A 68 -8.71 -12.79 -9.10
C VAL A 68 -7.49 -11.92 -8.82
N LEU A 69 -7.70 -10.80 -8.14
CA LEU A 69 -6.64 -9.95 -7.61
C LEU A 69 -6.62 -10.04 -6.10
N GLY A 70 -5.48 -10.40 -5.52
CA GLY A 70 -5.29 -10.36 -4.07
C GLY A 70 -4.07 -9.57 -3.66
N TRP A 71 -4.13 -8.93 -2.49
CA TRP A 71 -2.98 -8.22 -1.93
C TRP A 71 -2.77 -8.48 -0.44
N GLY A 72 -1.53 -8.32 0.02
CA GLY A 72 -1.09 -8.62 1.38
C GLY A 72 -1.52 -10.02 1.83
N ALA A 73 -2.44 -10.07 2.79
CA ALA A 73 -2.96 -11.34 3.31
C ALA A 73 -3.83 -12.08 2.27
N GLY A 74 -4.48 -11.35 1.35
CA GLY A 74 -5.18 -11.93 0.21
C GLY A 74 -4.24 -12.56 -0.81
N ALA A 75 -3.07 -11.95 -1.06
CA ALA A 75 -2.03 -12.54 -1.91
C ALA A 75 -1.47 -13.84 -1.30
N ALA A 76 -1.23 -13.85 0.03
CA ALA A 76 -0.84 -15.07 0.73
C ALA A 76 -1.92 -16.17 0.63
N LEU A 77 -3.20 -15.80 0.72
CA LEU A 77 -4.33 -16.73 0.57
C LEU A 77 -4.37 -17.34 -0.84
N LEU A 78 -4.13 -16.54 -1.87
CA LEU A 78 -4.03 -17.01 -3.26
C LEU A 78 -2.88 -17.98 -3.45
N GLY A 79 -1.70 -17.67 -2.91
CA GLY A 79 -0.57 -18.58 -2.95
C GLY A 79 -0.91 -19.92 -2.30
N ARG A 80 -1.58 -19.90 -1.14
CA ARG A 80 -2.05 -21.12 -0.46
C ARG A 80 -3.07 -21.91 -1.30
N VAL A 81 -4.02 -21.23 -1.95
CA VAL A 81 -5.00 -21.86 -2.85
C VAL A 81 -4.30 -22.58 -4.00
N LEU A 82 -3.19 -22.02 -4.49
CA LEU A 82 -2.34 -22.60 -5.54
C LEU A 82 -1.26 -23.56 -5.00
N GLY A 83 -1.34 -23.95 -3.72
CA GLY A 83 -0.46 -24.95 -3.11
C GLY A 83 0.90 -24.43 -2.65
N ALA A 84 1.14 -23.11 -2.67
CA ALA A 84 2.36 -22.53 -2.13
C ALA A 84 2.37 -22.52 -0.60
N LYS A 85 3.57 -22.60 -0.01
CA LYS A 85 3.76 -22.43 1.43
C LYS A 85 3.61 -20.96 1.81
N VAL A 86 3.06 -20.70 2.99
CA VAL A 86 3.00 -19.36 3.59
C VAL A 86 4.16 -19.22 4.58
N ARG A 87 4.90 -18.12 4.46
CA ARG A 87 6.01 -17.71 5.33
C ARG A 87 5.53 -16.62 6.27
N ALA A 88 5.84 -16.75 7.55
CA ALA A 88 5.56 -15.75 8.58
C ALA A 88 6.87 -15.00 8.95
N GLU A 89 7.42 -14.30 7.96
CA GLU A 89 8.70 -13.59 8.09
C GLU A 89 8.49 -12.13 7.68
N PRO A 90 8.37 -11.21 8.65
CA PRO A 90 8.05 -9.81 8.37
C PRO A 90 9.12 -9.14 7.51
N GLN A 91 8.69 -8.51 6.41
CA GLN A 91 9.55 -7.67 5.58
C GLN A 91 8.93 -6.27 5.46
N PRO A 92 9.75 -5.20 5.40
CA PRO A 92 9.23 -3.85 5.29
C PRO A 92 8.28 -3.69 4.10
N GLY A 93 7.02 -3.30 4.34
CA GLY A 93 6.03 -3.05 3.28
C GLY A 93 5.21 -4.27 2.85
N LEU A 94 5.59 -5.49 3.25
CA LEU A 94 4.81 -6.71 3.03
C LEU A 94 3.82 -6.97 4.17
N ALA A 95 2.88 -7.89 3.94
CA ALA A 95 2.10 -8.47 5.02
C ALA A 95 2.99 -9.33 5.93
N ASP A 96 2.59 -9.48 7.20
CA ASP A 96 3.29 -10.32 8.19
C ASP A 96 3.45 -11.77 7.71
N GLU A 97 2.51 -12.21 6.87
CA GLU A 97 2.58 -13.49 6.17
C GLU A 97 2.48 -13.31 4.66
N TRP A 98 3.36 -13.97 3.92
CA TRP A 98 3.42 -13.94 2.45
C TRP A 98 3.60 -15.35 1.89
N ALA A 99 3.15 -15.59 0.66
CA ALA A 99 3.29 -16.91 0.03
C ALA A 99 4.59 -17.01 -0.78
N GLU A 100 5.23 -18.18 -0.72
CA GLU A 100 6.21 -18.58 -1.72
C GLU A 100 5.60 -18.57 -3.12
N LEU A 101 6.44 -18.57 -4.15
CA LEU A 101 5.97 -18.62 -5.53
C LEU A 101 5.29 -19.96 -5.82
N PRO A 102 4.02 -19.98 -6.28
CA PRO A 102 3.39 -21.21 -6.76
C PRO A 102 4.14 -21.82 -7.97
N ARG A 103 4.02 -23.14 -8.15
CA ARG A 103 4.83 -23.92 -9.12
C ARG A 103 4.77 -23.41 -10.56
N ASP A 104 3.61 -22.89 -10.98
CA ASP A 104 3.35 -22.42 -12.35
C ASP A 104 3.12 -20.89 -12.40
N ALA A 105 3.51 -20.19 -11.35
CA ALA A 105 3.40 -18.74 -11.29
C ALA A 105 4.63 -18.06 -11.89
N GLU A 106 4.40 -16.97 -12.61
CA GLU A 106 5.45 -16.08 -13.09
C GLU A 106 5.64 -14.92 -12.10
N VAL A 107 6.88 -14.64 -11.75
CA VAL A 107 7.22 -13.46 -10.94
C VAL A 107 7.40 -12.26 -11.87
N VAL A 108 6.62 -11.22 -11.62
CA VAL A 108 6.76 -9.93 -12.29
C VAL A 108 7.71 -9.03 -11.52
N GLN A 109 7.59 -9.00 -10.18
CA GLN A 109 8.43 -8.19 -9.30
C GLN A 109 8.83 -8.95 -8.03
N ARG A 110 10.05 -8.74 -7.54
CA ARG A 110 10.55 -9.26 -6.26
C ARG A 110 10.83 -8.14 -5.27
N GLN A 111 10.68 -8.44 -3.98
CA GLN A 111 11.21 -7.64 -2.89
C GLN A 111 11.92 -8.57 -1.92
N GLY A 112 13.25 -8.46 -1.86
CA GLY A 112 14.06 -9.45 -1.17
C GLY A 112 13.79 -10.86 -1.70
N GLU A 113 13.44 -11.78 -0.80
CA GLU A 113 13.10 -13.17 -1.15
C GLU A 113 11.63 -13.34 -1.58
N ALA A 114 10.75 -12.40 -1.22
CA ALA A 114 9.33 -12.52 -1.49
C ALA A 114 8.99 -12.18 -2.95
N PRO A 115 8.11 -12.96 -3.61
CA PRO A 115 7.53 -12.56 -4.89
C PRO A 115 6.52 -11.43 -4.62
N LEU A 116 6.94 -10.18 -4.80
CA LEU A 116 6.13 -9.00 -4.52
C LEU A 116 4.92 -8.91 -5.45
N LEU A 117 5.12 -9.16 -6.75
CA LEU A 117 4.07 -9.26 -7.74
C LEU A 117 4.27 -10.52 -8.55
N TRP A 118 3.25 -11.37 -8.59
CA TRP A 118 3.27 -12.60 -9.37
C TRP A 118 1.91 -12.88 -9.97
N GLN A 119 1.92 -13.63 -11.07
CA GLN A 119 0.72 -14.00 -11.82
C GLN A 119 0.71 -15.50 -12.09
N ALA A 120 -0.47 -16.12 -12.04
CA ALA A 120 -0.67 -17.53 -12.35
C ALA A 120 -2.04 -17.72 -13.01
N GLY A 121 -2.07 -17.90 -14.33
CA GLY A 121 -3.31 -17.92 -15.09
C GLY A 121 -4.11 -16.63 -14.91
N GLN A 122 -5.31 -16.73 -14.32
CA GLN A 122 -6.22 -15.61 -14.05
C GLN A 122 -5.99 -14.95 -12.67
N VAL A 123 -4.96 -15.39 -11.94
CA VAL A 123 -4.61 -14.86 -10.62
C VAL A 123 -3.52 -13.82 -10.76
N THR A 124 -3.74 -12.65 -10.17
CA THR A 124 -2.72 -11.62 -9.92
C THR A 124 -2.59 -11.41 -8.41
N ALA A 125 -1.38 -11.39 -7.89
CA ALA A 125 -1.14 -11.28 -6.47
C ALA A 125 -0.02 -10.27 -6.14
N TRP A 126 -0.32 -9.36 -5.22
CA TRP A 126 0.59 -8.35 -4.70
C TRP A 126 0.90 -8.60 -3.22
N ALA A 127 2.11 -9.03 -2.85
CA ALA A 127 2.44 -9.37 -1.47
C ALA A 127 2.44 -8.17 -0.50
N GLY A 128 2.45 -6.93 -1.01
CA GLY A 128 2.39 -5.71 -0.21
C GLY A 128 1.01 -5.47 0.42
N VAL A 129 0.98 -4.83 1.59
CA VAL A 129 -0.27 -4.51 2.30
C VAL A 129 -1.08 -3.39 1.63
N ASP A 130 -0.41 -2.48 0.91
CA ASP A 130 -1.04 -1.45 0.09
C ASP A 130 -0.93 -1.87 -1.37
N LEU A 131 -2.07 -2.02 -2.03
CA LEU A 131 -2.14 -2.33 -3.46
C LEU A 131 -1.89 -1.06 -4.29
N PRO A 132 -0.88 -1.04 -5.17
CA PRO A 132 -0.65 0.08 -6.07
C PRO A 132 -1.81 0.24 -7.08
N PRO A 133 -2.30 1.46 -7.35
CA PRO A 133 -3.38 1.70 -8.31
C PRO A 133 -3.10 1.14 -9.71
N GLU A 134 -1.83 1.13 -10.13
CA GLU A 134 -1.39 0.58 -11.41
C GLU A 134 -1.67 -0.93 -11.52
N VAL A 135 -1.44 -1.69 -10.45
CA VAL A 135 -1.73 -3.14 -10.43
C VAL A 135 -3.24 -3.39 -10.50
N LEU A 136 -4.03 -2.54 -9.83
CA LEU A 136 -5.49 -2.62 -9.88
C LEU A 136 -6.03 -2.26 -11.28
N ALA A 137 -5.54 -1.19 -11.90
CA ALA A 137 -5.95 -0.76 -13.22
C ALA A 137 -5.67 -1.85 -14.27
N GLU A 138 -4.45 -2.40 -14.27
CA GLU A 138 -4.06 -3.49 -15.18
C GLU A 138 -4.94 -4.73 -15.03
N PHE A 139 -5.28 -5.09 -13.78
CA PHE A 139 -6.22 -6.17 -13.51
C PHE A 139 -7.62 -5.88 -14.07
N LEU A 140 -8.16 -4.68 -13.84
CA LEU A 140 -9.49 -4.29 -14.33
C LEU A 140 -9.56 -4.24 -15.86
N GLU A 141 -8.44 -3.89 -16.51
CA GLU A 141 -8.32 -3.86 -17.97
C GLU A 141 -8.05 -5.23 -18.59
N GLY A 142 -7.89 -6.28 -17.79
CA GLY A 142 -7.65 -7.64 -18.26
C GLY A 142 -6.29 -7.82 -18.95
N ARG A 143 -5.32 -6.95 -18.66
CA ARG A 143 -3.98 -6.98 -19.27
C ARG A 143 -3.03 -7.85 -18.45
N THR A 144 -2.22 -8.66 -19.14
CA THR A 144 -1.10 -9.38 -18.51
C THR A 144 0.03 -8.41 -18.25
N LEU A 145 0.59 -8.39 -17.03
CA LEU A 145 1.67 -7.49 -16.68
C LEU A 145 2.95 -7.94 -17.40
N PRO A 146 3.65 -7.06 -18.14
CA PRO A 146 4.83 -7.48 -18.91
C PRO A 146 5.93 -8.02 -17.98
N LYS A 147 6.64 -9.07 -18.45
CA LYS A 147 7.82 -9.61 -17.77
C LYS A 147 8.83 -8.49 -17.54
N GLY A 148 9.17 -8.28 -16.26
CA GLY A 148 10.06 -7.19 -15.88
C GLY A 148 9.43 -5.83 -16.16
N ALA A 149 8.16 -5.62 -15.78
CA ALA A 149 7.60 -4.30 -15.53
C ALA A 149 8.60 -3.54 -14.65
N ARG A 150 9.47 -2.82 -15.35
CA ARG A 150 10.57 -2.08 -14.78
C ARG A 150 9.90 -1.06 -13.87
N GLN A 151 10.52 -0.81 -12.73
CA GLN A 151 10.20 0.30 -11.82
C GLN A 151 10.45 1.69 -12.46
N ILE A 152 10.29 1.77 -13.79
CA ILE A 152 10.32 2.92 -14.68
C ILE A 152 8.83 3.20 -14.92
N ASP A 153 8.21 4.23 -14.36
CA ASP A 153 8.82 5.51 -14.06
C ASP A 153 8.07 6.27 -12.98
N ALA A 154 7.68 5.67 -11.85
CA ALA A 154 7.03 6.47 -10.79
C ALA A 154 7.90 7.68 -10.36
N LEU A 155 9.23 7.59 -10.51
CA LEU A 155 10.14 8.71 -10.40
C LEU A 155 10.13 9.64 -11.63
N GLU A 156 10.19 9.17 -12.88
CA GLU A 156 10.13 10.09 -14.04
C GLU A 156 8.72 10.66 -14.31
N THR A 157 7.65 9.96 -13.92
CA THR A 157 6.25 10.42 -13.90
C THR A 157 6.13 11.69 -13.08
N VAL A 158 6.90 11.81 -11.99
CA VAL A 158 6.99 13.04 -11.19
C VAL A 158 8.10 13.99 -11.66
N GLY A 159 8.70 13.77 -12.83
CA GLY A 159 9.76 14.60 -13.41
C GLY A 159 11.16 14.31 -12.86
N GLY A 160 11.40 13.10 -12.36
CA GLY A 160 12.67 12.71 -11.77
C GLY A 160 12.90 13.33 -10.39
N GLU A 161 14.14 13.27 -9.92
CA GLU A 161 14.53 13.96 -8.67
C GLU A 161 14.35 15.48 -8.78
N ALA A 162 14.56 16.06 -9.97
CA ALA A 162 14.38 17.49 -10.21
C ALA A 162 12.92 17.93 -10.01
N GLY A 163 11.96 17.19 -10.58
CA GLY A 163 10.53 17.49 -10.40
C GLY A 163 10.08 17.29 -8.95
N LEU A 164 10.60 16.26 -8.26
CA LEU A 164 10.41 16.10 -6.82
C LEU A 164 10.94 17.30 -6.04
N ARG A 165 12.14 17.78 -6.37
CA ARG A 165 12.76 18.86 -5.61
C ARG A 165 11.95 20.16 -5.72
N LEU A 166 11.47 20.51 -6.91
CA LEU A 166 10.61 21.68 -7.11
C LEU A 166 9.34 21.64 -6.26
N LEU A 167 8.68 20.47 -6.23
CA LEU A 167 7.51 20.25 -5.37
C LEU A 167 7.87 20.37 -3.89
N LEU A 168 8.94 19.69 -3.46
CA LEU A 168 9.34 19.63 -2.05
C LEU A 168 9.78 21.01 -1.54
N ASP A 169 10.48 21.79 -2.35
CA ASP A 169 10.89 23.15 -2.01
C ASP A 169 9.66 24.05 -1.76
N ASP A 170 8.67 24.07 -2.67
CA ASP A 170 7.41 24.83 -2.47
C ASP A 170 6.62 24.31 -1.26
N PHE A 171 6.54 22.99 -1.11
CA PHE A 171 5.83 22.37 0.00
C PHE A 171 6.42 22.75 1.36
N TYR A 172 7.74 22.65 1.53
CA TYR A 172 8.39 22.97 2.80
C TYR A 172 8.50 24.49 3.04
N ALA A 173 8.56 25.31 1.98
CA ALA A 173 8.40 26.75 2.13
C ALA A 173 7.03 27.12 2.72
N ARG A 174 5.96 26.44 2.29
CA ARG A 174 4.61 26.61 2.88
C ARG A 174 4.55 26.14 4.33
N ILE A 175 5.15 24.99 4.64
CA ILE A 175 5.20 24.46 6.01
C ILE A 175 5.84 25.45 6.97
N GLN A 176 6.92 26.12 6.57
CA GLN A 176 7.62 27.10 7.43
C GLN A 176 6.72 28.25 7.89
N HIS A 177 5.73 28.61 7.09
CA HIS A 177 4.79 29.70 7.39
C HIS A 177 3.41 29.22 7.87
N ASP A 178 3.19 27.91 7.95
CA ASP A 178 1.92 27.35 8.35
C ASP A 178 1.72 27.40 9.88
N GLU A 179 0.58 27.91 10.33
CA GLU A 179 0.31 28.10 11.76
C GLU A 179 0.23 26.79 12.56
N VAL A 180 -0.08 25.66 11.88
CA VAL A 180 -0.25 24.34 12.51
C VAL A 180 1.04 23.52 12.45
N LEU A 181 1.72 23.53 11.30
CA LEU A 181 2.92 22.73 11.06
C LEU A 181 4.22 23.47 11.35
N GLY A 182 4.28 24.77 11.07
CA GLY A 182 5.47 25.60 11.27
C GLY A 182 6.08 25.46 12.66
N PRO A 183 5.30 25.55 13.76
CA PRO A 183 5.83 25.35 15.11
C PRO A 183 6.46 23.97 15.35
N ILE A 184 5.93 22.90 14.75
CA ILE A 184 6.48 21.54 14.89
C ILE A 184 7.82 21.44 14.17
N PHE A 185 7.88 21.95 12.93
CA PHE A 185 9.12 21.92 12.14
C PHE A 185 10.19 22.83 12.73
N ALA A 186 9.85 24.01 13.24
CA ALA A 186 10.80 24.92 13.87
C ALA A 186 11.51 24.34 15.11
N VAL A 187 10.88 23.37 15.80
CA VAL A 187 11.50 22.66 16.93
C VAL A 187 12.44 21.54 16.47
N HIS A 188 12.22 20.97 15.29
CA HIS A 188 12.85 19.71 14.87
C HIS A 188 13.75 19.83 13.63
N VAL A 189 13.70 20.95 12.92
CA VAL A 189 14.46 21.22 11.70
C VAL A 189 15.22 22.54 11.87
N GLU A 190 16.53 22.43 12.05
CA GLU A 190 17.44 23.56 12.10
C GLU A 190 18.09 23.82 10.74
N ASP A 191 18.48 22.74 10.05
CA ASP A 191 19.08 22.76 8.72
C ASP A 191 18.04 22.30 7.67
N TRP A 192 17.48 23.28 6.96
CA TRP A 192 16.44 23.05 5.96
C TRP A 192 16.98 22.39 4.69
N ASP A 193 18.21 22.68 4.29
CA ASP A 193 18.81 22.06 3.10
C ASP A 193 19.06 20.58 3.36
N ALA A 194 19.64 20.24 4.51
CA ALA A 194 19.83 18.84 4.91
C ALA A 194 18.49 18.10 5.11
N HIS A 195 17.46 18.78 5.61
CA HIS A 195 16.13 18.20 5.71
C HIS A 195 15.56 17.88 4.33
N LEU A 196 15.61 18.84 3.40
CA LEU A 196 15.13 18.69 2.03
C LEU A 196 15.88 17.58 1.28
N ASP A 197 17.19 17.46 1.46
CA ASP A 197 17.98 16.36 0.87
C ASP A 197 17.52 15.00 1.40
N ARG A 198 17.27 14.90 2.71
CA ARG A 198 16.82 13.66 3.34
C ARG A 198 15.42 13.24 2.87
N VAL A 199 14.49 14.17 2.75
CA VAL A 199 13.12 13.88 2.30
C VAL A 199 13.06 13.65 0.78
N THR A 200 13.94 14.28 0.01
CA THR A 200 14.14 13.99 -1.41
C THR A 200 14.65 12.56 -1.58
N ALA A 201 15.70 12.17 -0.86
CA ALA A 201 16.23 10.80 -0.88
C ALA A 201 15.17 9.76 -0.46
N PHE A 202 14.32 10.09 0.53
CA PHE A 202 13.20 9.26 0.94
C PHE A 202 12.21 9.06 -0.20
N TRP A 203 11.76 10.12 -0.87
CA TRP A 203 10.83 10.02 -1.99
C TRP A 203 11.44 9.31 -3.19
N VAL A 204 12.71 9.57 -3.53
CA VAL A 204 13.44 8.81 -4.55
C VAL A 204 13.42 7.32 -4.20
N THR A 205 13.66 6.95 -2.94
CA THR A 205 13.59 5.53 -2.49
C THR A 205 12.19 4.95 -2.62
N VAL A 206 11.15 5.69 -2.24
CA VAL A 206 9.75 5.26 -2.34
C VAL A 206 9.32 5.09 -3.79
N LEU A 207 9.75 5.96 -4.69
CA LEU A 207 9.30 5.95 -6.09
C LEU A 207 10.13 5.04 -6.98
N SER A 208 11.44 4.93 -6.74
CA SER A 208 12.35 4.11 -7.56
C SER A 208 12.65 2.73 -6.96
N GLY A 209 12.38 2.51 -5.67
CA GLY A 209 12.81 1.30 -4.95
C GLY A 209 14.32 1.23 -4.67
N ALA A 210 15.11 2.19 -5.15
CA ALA A 210 16.54 2.25 -4.87
C ALA A 210 16.77 2.65 -3.40
N ALA A 211 17.64 1.92 -2.70
CA ALA A 211 17.92 2.15 -1.27
C ALA A 211 18.82 3.39 -1.02
N VAL A 212 18.40 4.56 -1.51
CA VAL A 212 19.09 5.85 -1.38
C VAL A 212 18.93 6.41 0.03
N TRP A 213 17.73 6.28 0.60
CA TRP A 213 17.44 6.63 1.98
C TRP A 213 17.46 5.41 2.88
N ARG A 214 18.08 5.57 4.06
CA ARG A 214 18.17 4.53 5.09
C ARG A 214 17.55 5.05 6.37
N GLY A 215 16.43 4.45 6.78
CA GLY A 215 15.74 4.83 8.01
C GLY A 215 14.41 4.11 8.20
N ASN A 216 13.70 4.49 9.26
CA ASN A 216 12.34 4.01 9.53
C ASN A 216 11.41 5.20 9.74
N LEU A 217 10.47 5.39 8.82
CA LEU A 217 9.55 6.53 8.80
C LEU A 217 8.75 6.63 10.12
N ASN A 218 8.30 5.50 10.66
CA ASN A 218 7.56 5.49 11.92
C ASN A 218 8.46 5.91 13.09
N HIS A 219 9.70 5.42 13.14
CA HIS A 219 10.63 5.74 14.21
C HIS A 219 10.95 7.23 14.28
N VAL A 220 11.22 7.85 13.13
CA VAL A 220 11.59 9.28 13.09
C VAL A 220 10.41 10.19 13.47
N HIS A 221 9.17 9.77 13.24
CA HIS A 221 7.98 10.56 13.57
C HIS A 221 7.36 10.24 14.95
N ALA A 222 7.75 9.12 15.59
CA ALA A 222 7.10 8.61 16.80
C ALA A 222 7.09 9.56 18.00
N ARG A 223 8.08 10.46 18.09
CA ARG A 223 8.27 11.34 19.26
C ARG A 223 7.98 12.82 18.97
N LEU A 224 7.45 13.14 17.80
CA LEU A 224 7.23 14.53 17.36
C LEU A 224 5.86 15.10 17.79
N GLY A 225 5.05 14.35 18.55
CA GLY A 225 3.73 14.81 18.98
C GLY A 225 2.73 15.01 17.83
N ILE A 226 2.92 14.31 16.70
CA ILE A 226 2.04 14.39 15.53
C ILE A 226 0.66 13.83 15.86
N ARG A 227 -0.38 14.60 15.53
CA ARG A 227 -1.79 14.27 15.73
C ARG A 227 -2.52 14.29 14.39
N GLY A 228 -3.77 13.82 14.37
CA GLY A 228 -4.62 13.81 13.17
C GLY A 228 -4.66 15.15 12.44
N VAL A 229 -4.84 16.25 13.19
CA VAL A 229 -4.86 17.62 12.61
C VAL A 229 -3.55 18.00 11.91
N HIS A 230 -2.39 17.58 12.43
CA HIS A 230 -1.11 17.86 11.79
C HIS A 230 -0.97 17.04 10.50
N LEU A 231 -1.37 15.76 10.53
CA LEU A 231 -1.30 14.90 9.35
C LEU A 231 -2.26 15.39 8.25
N GLU A 232 -3.49 15.75 8.61
CA GLU A 232 -4.47 16.30 7.69
C GLU A 232 -3.93 17.57 7.02
N ARG A 233 -3.42 18.52 7.81
CA ARG A 233 -2.84 19.75 7.27
C ARG A 233 -1.63 19.49 6.37
N TRP A 234 -0.77 18.54 6.74
CA TRP A 234 0.39 18.15 5.94
C TRP A 234 -0.06 17.59 4.59
N LEU A 235 -1.05 16.70 4.57
CA LEU A 235 -1.58 16.09 3.34
C LEU A 235 -2.26 17.13 2.44
N THR A 236 -2.99 18.09 3.02
CA THR A 236 -3.57 19.21 2.27
C THR A 236 -2.51 20.03 1.56
N LEU A 237 -1.49 20.52 2.29
CA LEU A 237 -0.42 21.33 1.70
C LEU A 237 0.40 20.53 0.67
N PHE A 238 0.60 19.24 0.91
CA PHE A 238 1.35 18.37 0.00
C PHE A 238 0.57 18.14 -1.30
N GLN A 239 -0.75 17.97 -1.22
CA GLN A 239 -1.61 17.89 -2.40
C GLN A 239 -1.60 19.19 -3.19
N GLU A 240 -1.71 20.35 -2.53
CA GLU A 240 -1.64 21.65 -3.20
C GLU A 240 -0.30 21.88 -3.92
N ALA A 241 0.81 21.43 -3.32
CA ALA A 241 2.13 21.50 -3.96
C ALA A 241 2.22 20.51 -5.14
N ALA A 242 1.73 19.28 -4.97
CA ALA A 242 1.73 18.28 -6.03
C ALA A 242 0.92 18.71 -7.25
N GLU A 243 -0.28 19.25 -7.05
CA GLU A 243 -1.14 19.75 -8.13
C GLU A 243 -0.55 20.98 -8.86
N ARG A 244 0.32 21.75 -8.20
CA ARG A 244 0.99 22.91 -8.80
C ARG A 244 2.17 22.53 -9.68
N HIS A 245 2.96 21.54 -9.28
CA HIS A 245 4.25 21.23 -9.91
C HIS A 245 4.22 19.99 -10.80
N LEU A 246 3.23 19.12 -10.64
CA LEU A 246 3.15 17.84 -11.34
C LEU A 246 1.95 17.77 -12.27
N SER A 247 2.00 16.83 -13.22
CA SER A 247 0.81 16.48 -13.99
C SER A 247 -0.29 15.92 -13.06
N PRO A 248 -1.59 16.00 -13.45
CA PRO A 248 -2.67 15.46 -12.62
C PRO A 248 -2.50 13.98 -12.27
N GLU A 249 -1.92 13.20 -13.17
CA GLU A 249 -1.62 11.77 -12.93
C GLU A 249 -0.54 11.60 -11.86
N ALA A 250 0.57 12.31 -12.02
CA ALA A 250 1.70 12.29 -11.10
C ALA A 250 1.33 12.81 -9.71
N ALA A 251 0.52 13.87 -9.64
CA ALA A 251 0.00 14.41 -8.39
C ALA A 251 -0.87 13.38 -7.65
N ARG A 252 -1.80 12.71 -8.34
CA ARG A 252 -2.64 11.65 -7.75
C ARG A 252 -1.80 10.48 -7.23
N LEU A 253 -0.82 10.02 -8.00
CA LEU A 253 0.08 8.95 -7.59
C LEU A 253 0.82 9.30 -6.29
N LEU A 254 1.44 10.48 -6.26
CA LEU A 254 2.31 10.88 -5.15
C LEU A 254 1.50 11.16 -3.87
N THR A 255 0.37 11.85 -3.99
CA THR A 255 -0.54 12.17 -2.87
C THR A 255 -1.21 10.93 -2.29
N TRP A 256 -1.62 9.98 -3.14
CA TRP A 256 -2.14 8.69 -2.68
C TRP A 256 -1.09 7.94 -1.84
N ARG A 257 0.17 7.87 -2.31
CA ARG A 257 1.28 7.23 -1.55
C ARG A 257 1.50 7.92 -0.21
N ALA A 258 1.47 9.26 -0.20
CA ALA A 258 1.62 10.03 1.04
C ALA A 258 0.49 9.73 2.04
N GLY A 259 -0.76 9.70 1.59
CA GLY A 259 -1.93 9.38 2.43
C GLY A 259 -1.86 7.99 3.03
N ALA A 260 -1.49 6.98 2.23
CA ALA A 260 -1.34 5.60 2.69
C ALA A 260 -0.27 5.45 3.79
N MET A 261 0.87 6.15 3.64
CA MET A 261 1.91 6.20 4.67
C MET A 261 1.45 6.96 5.92
N GLY A 262 0.76 8.10 5.75
CA GLY A 262 0.22 8.92 6.82
C GLY A 262 -0.74 8.15 7.73
N ALA A 263 -1.65 7.35 7.16
CA ALA A 263 -2.61 6.54 7.91
C ALA A 263 -1.93 5.56 8.89
N ARG A 264 -0.68 5.13 8.59
CA ARG A 264 0.11 4.24 9.47
C ARG A 264 0.73 4.99 10.65
N LEU A 265 1.06 6.27 10.48
CA LEU A 265 1.56 7.14 11.55
C LEU A 265 0.44 7.47 12.55
N GLY A 266 -0.78 7.75 12.07
CA GLY A 266 -1.93 8.13 12.90
C GLY A 266 -2.45 7.03 13.83
N ARG A 267 -2.26 5.74 13.49
CA ARG A 267 -2.78 4.61 14.27
C ARG A 267 -2.01 4.28 15.55
N ARG A 268 -0.83 4.87 15.78
CA ARG A 268 -0.03 4.64 17.01
C ARG A 268 -0.08 5.78 18.04
N GLY A 269 -0.79 6.88 17.74
CA GLY A 269 -0.92 8.04 18.64
C GLY A 269 -2.00 7.92 19.73
N VAL A 270 -2.87 6.90 19.69
CA VAL A 270 -3.91 6.70 20.71
C VAL A 270 -3.42 5.74 21.79
N GLY A 271 -2.45 6.22 22.57
CA GLY A 271 -1.91 5.54 23.75
C GLY A 271 -2.17 6.33 25.02
N ASN A 272 -3.39 6.85 25.23
CA ASN A 272 -3.74 7.47 26.51
C ASN A 272 -4.10 6.36 27.51
N ARG A 273 -3.10 5.86 28.27
CA ARG A 273 -3.34 5.20 29.56
C ARG A 273 -2.75 6.08 30.65
N PRO A 274 -3.56 6.66 31.55
CA PRO A 274 -3.03 7.34 32.72
C PRO A 274 -2.29 6.30 33.57
N HIS A 275 -0.98 6.44 33.67
CA HIS A 275 -0.18 5.67 34.62
C HIS A 275 -0.49 6.21 36.02
N SER A 276 -1.51 5.65 36.67
CA SER A 276 -1.64 5.74 38.12
C SER A 276 -0.62 4.80 38.76
N ARG A 277 0.63 5.25 38.87
CA ARG A 277 1.56 4.64 39.84
C ARG A 277 1.28 5.25 41.20
N ARG A 278 0.69 4.44 42.08
CA ARG A 278 0.77 4.63 43.52
C ARG A 278 2.25 4.58 43.92
N VAL A 279 2.68 5.63 44.61
CA VAL A 279 3.94 5.70 45.34
C VAL A 279 3.72 4.98 46.69
N PRO A 280 4.65 4.13 47.15
CA PRO A 280 4.77 3.81 48.57
C PRO A 280 5.33 4.99 49.35
#